data_AF-A0A0K0D664-F1
#
_entry.id   AF-A0A0K0D664-F1
#
_cell.length_a   1.000
_cell.length_b   1.000
_cell.length_c   1.000
_cell.angle_alpha   90.00
_cell.angle_beta   90.00
_cell.angle_gamma   90.00
#
_symmetry.space_group_name_H-M   'P 1'
#
loop_
_entity.id
_entity.type
_entity.pdbx_description
1 polymer ?
#
loop_
_entity_poly.entity_id
_entity_poly.type
_entity_poly.pdbx_seq_one_letter_code
_entity_poly.pdbx_strand_id
1 'polypeptide(L)' 'MVQEILRTNESLAMGQRLAKTLAIAFMFKVEAPVIDLGPLLYCRYTNDCLVICSTQEEIDKCFELLNGQ' A
#
# COMPACT_ATOMS: atom_id res chain seq x y z
N MET A 1 -13.54 -34.20 8.54
CA MET A 1 -12.40 -33.57 9.24
C MET A 1 -11.99 -32.36 8.40
N VAL A 2 -12.72 -31.26 8.59
CA VAL A 2 -12.61 -30.01 7.85
C VAL A 2 -12.03 -29.00 8.83
N GLN A 3 -10.70 -29.00 8.98
CA GLN A 3 -9.97 -28.12 9.90
C GLN A 3 -8.58 -27.80 9.32
N GLU A 4 -8.52 -27.38 8.05
CA GLU A 4 -7.31 -26.79 7.48
C GLU A 4 -7.64 -25.63 6.53
N ILE A 5 -8.69 -24.85 6.89
CA ILE A 5 -9.10 -23.60 6.22
C ILE A 5 -9.24 -22.48 7.27
N LEU A 6 -8.37 -22.46 8.28
CA LEU A 6 -8.37 -21.43 9.33
C LEU A 6 -6.94 -21.11 9.79
N ARG A 7 -6.14 -20.53 8.90
CA ARG A 7 -4.92 -19.70 9.15
C ARG A 7 -4.20 -19.51 7.81
N THR A 8 -4.53 -18.50 7.02
CA THR A 8 -3.77 -17.23 7.06
C THR A 8 -4.60 -16.17 6.32
N ASN A 9 -5.37 -15.38 7.06
CA ASN A 9 -6.18 -14.29 6.49
C ASN A 9 -5.45 -12.93 6.50
N GLU A 10 -4.17 -12.86 6.89
CA GLU A 10 -3.46 -11.57 7.03
C GLU A 10 -2.06 -11.51 6.38
N SER A 11 -1.56 -12.61 5.82
CA SER A 11 -0.28 -12.59 5.10
C SER A 11 -0.41 -13.35 3.79
N LEU A 12 -0.35 -12.57 2.72
CA LEU A 12 -0.29 -13.02 1.35
C LEU A 12 0.86 -14.02 1.19
N ALA A 13 0.57 -15.25 0.75
CA ALA A 13 1.56 -16.32 0.66
C ALA A 13 2.74 -15.92 -0.25
N MET A 14 3.90 -15.68 0.38
CA MET A 14 5.16 -15.25 -0.24
C MET A 14 5.62 -16.32 -1.24
N GLY A 15 5.37 -16.11 -2.55
CA GLY A 15 5.81 -17.04 -3.61
C GLY A 15 4.78 -17.31 -4.70
N GLN A 16 3.50 -16.94 -4.52
CA GLN A 16 2.51 -17.08 -5.58
C GLN A 16 2.46 -15.83 -6.48
N ARG A 17 2.43 -16.02 -7.80
CA ARG A 17 2.32 -14.93 -8.79
C ARG A 17 1.02 -14.13 -8.63
N LEU A 18 -0.06 -14.80 -8.20
CA LEU A 18 -1.34 -14.18 -7.88
C LEU A 18 -1.22 -13.26 -6.67
N ALA A 19 -0.47 -13.70 -5.67
CA ALA A 19 -0.19 -12.94 -4.46
C ALA A 19 0.45 -11.58 -4.82
N LYS A 20 1.55 -11.60 -5.60
CA LYS A 20 2.21 -10.37 -6.03
C LYS A 20 1.27 -9.41 -6.77
N THR A 21 0.35 -9.93 -7.57
CA THR A 21 -0.62 -9.11 -8.32
C THR A 21 -1.64 -8.47 -7.39
N LEU A 22 -2.13 -9.22 -6.40
CA LEU A 22 -3.03 -8.72 -5.36
C LEU A 22 -2.36 -7.65 -4.49
N ALA A 23 -1.10 -7.84 -4.08
CA ALA A 23 -0.35 -6.83 -3.35
C ALA A 23 -0.23 -5.53 -4.15
N ILE A 24 0.11 -5.60 -5.44
CA ILE A 24 0.21 -4.41 -6.30
C ILE A 24 -1.14 -3.71 -6.44
N ALA A 25 -2.23 -4.45 -6.63
CA ALA A 25 -3.58 -3.87 -6.74
C ALA A 25 -4.03 -3.23 -5.41
N PHE A 26 -3.71 -3.85 -4.29
CA PHE A 26 -4.01 -3.33 -2.96
C PHE A 26 -3.20 -2.05 -2.67
N MET A 27 -1.89 -2.09 -2.91
CA MET A 27 -1.02 -0.90 -2.77
C MET A 27 -1.49 0.23 -3.67
N PHE A 28 -1.94 -0.06 -4.90
CA PHE A 28 -2.52 0.94 -5.80
C PHE A 28 -3.74 1.65 -5.21
N LYS A 29 -4.59 0.95 -4.47
CA LYS A 29 -5.74 1.55 -3.78
C LYS A 29 -5.29 2.45 -2.62
N VAL A 30 -4.30 2.00 -1.85
CA VAL A 30 -3.75 2.72 -0.69
C VAL A 30 -3.03 3.99 -1.11
N GLU A 31 -2.29 3.95 -2.23
CA GLU A 31 -1.47 5.07 -2.70
C GLU A 31 -2.22 6.06 -3.59
N ALA A 32 -3.37 5.70 -4.17
CA ALA A 32 -4.20 6.59 -4.98
C ALA A 32 -4.45 7.97 -4.33
N PRO A 33 -4.91 8.08 -3.07
CA PRO A 33 -5.14 9.38 -2.44
C PRO A 33 -3.85 10.17 -2.20
N VAL A 34 -2.70 9.49 -2.06
CA VAL A 34 -1.39 10.15 -1.94
C VAL A 34 -0.92 10.70 -3.28
N ILE A 35 -1.19 9.98 -4.38
CA ILE A 35 -0.90 10.45 -5.75
C ILE A 35 -1.78 11.66 -6.10
N ASP A 36 -3.05 11.64 -5.69
CA ASP A 36 -4.00 12.74 -5.93
C ASP A 36 -3.61 14.05 -5.23
N LEU A 37 -2.81 13.99 -4.15
CA LEU A 37 -2.24 15.18 -3.49
C LEU A 37 -1.14 15.87 -4.32
N GLY A 38 -0.63 15.24 -5.38
CA GLY A 38 0.39 15.82 -6.25
C GLY A 38 1.75 16.03 -5.58
N PRO A 39 2.37 14.99 -5.00
CA PRO A 39 3.71 15.09 -4.42
C PRO A 39 4.75 15.52 -5.47
N LEU A 40 5.83 16.18 -5.02
CA LEU A 40 6.95 16.55 -5.89
C LEU A 40 7.61 15.33 -6.53
N LEU A 41 7.74 14.24 -5.77
CA LEU A 41 8.26 12.98 -6.26
C LEU A 41 7.53 11.82 -5.59
N TYR A 42 7.16 10.85 -6.41
CA TYR A 42 6.55 9.61 -5.98
C TYR A 42 7.28 8.42 -6.61
N CYS A 43 7.71 7.46 -5.79
CA CYS A 43 8.33 6.22 -6.25
C CYS A 43 7.72 5.03 -5.51
N ARG A 44 7.43 3.95 -6.24
CA ARG A 44 6.83 2.75 -5.69
C ARG A 44 7.70 1.52 -5.97
N TYR A 45 7.98 0.78 -4.90
CA TYR A 45 8.44 -0.60 -4.95
C TYR A 45 7.32 -1.53 -4.49
N THR A 46 7.40 -2.83 -4.79
CA THR A 46 6.29 -3.81 -4.69
C THR A 46 5.42 -3.71 -3.41
N ASN A 47 5.99 -3.28 -2.28
CA ASN A 47 5.26 -3.10 -1.03
C ASN A 47 5.60 -1.78 -0.30
N ASP A 48 6.38 -0.89 -0.91
CA ASP A 48 6.89 0.33 -0.28
C ASP A 48 6.69 1.52 -1.21
N CYS A 49 6.42 2.70 -0.66
CA CYS A 49 6.37 3.94 -1.43
C CYS A 49 7.24 5.03 -0.78
N LEU A 50 7.90 5.81 -1.62
CA LEU A 50 8.61 7.02 -1.26
C LEU A 50 7.82 8.22 -1.78
N VAL A 51 7.45 9.12 -0.87
CA VAL A 51 6.70 10.33 -1.15
C VAL A 51 7.55 11.53 -0.71
N ILE A 52 7.78 12.47 -1.62
CA ILE A 52 8.48 13.72 -1.34
C ILE A 52 7.51 14.86 -1.66
N CYS A 53 7.26 15.72 -0.68
CA CYS A 53 6.43 16.92 -0.82
C CYS A 53 7.26 18.18 -0.54
N SER A 54 6.72 19.36 -0.87
CA SER A 54 7.41 20.64 -0.70
C SER A 54 7.36 21.13 0.74
N THR A 55 6.29 20.77 1.45
CA THR A 55 6.00 21.26 2.81
C THR A 55 5.74 20.13 3.78
N GLN A 56 5.94 20.39 5.07
CA GLN A 56 5.59 19.44 6.13
C GLN A 56 4.09 19.18 6.18
N GLU A 57 3.25 20.21 5.95
CA GLU A 57 1.79 20.07 5.94
C GLU A 57 1.31 19.08 4.87
N GLU A 58 1.92 19.08 3.68
CA GLU A 58 1.64 18.09 2.63
C GLU A 58 2.06 16.67 3.05
N ILE A 59 3.20 16.52 3.73
CA ILE A 59 3.64 15.23 4.28
C ILE A 59 2.69 14.74 5.37
N ASP A 60 2.24 15.62 6.26
CA ASP A 60 1.32 15.28 7.34
C ASP A 60 -0.03 14.80 6.78
N LYS A 61 -0.57 15.47 5.76
CA LYS A 61 -1.77 15.01 5.02
C LYS A 61 -1.58 13.65 4.37
N CYS A 62 -0.41 13.40 3.76
CA CYS A 62 -0.10 12.07 3.21
C CYS A 62 -0.10 11.00 4.31
N PHE A 63 0.47 11.32 5.48
CA PHE A 63 0.51 10.41 6.62
C PHE A 63 -0.88 10.11 7.18
N GLU A 64 -1.76 11.11 7.27
CA GLU A 64 -3.16 10.91 7.67
C GLU A 64 -3.92 10.00 6.68
N LEU A 65 -3.76 10.23 5.37
CA LEU A 65 -4.41 9.41 4.33
C LEU A 65 -3.93 7.96 4.35
N LEU A 66 -2.63 7.73 4.59
CA LEU A 66 -2.05 6.39 4.65
C LEU A 66 -2.49 5.62 5.91
N ASN A 67 -2.61 6.30 7.05
CA ASN A 67 -3.06 5.66 8.31
C ASN A 67 -4.58 5.46 8.37
N GLY A 68 -5.36 6.09 7.50
CA GLY A 68 -6.80 5.93 7.41
C GLY A 68 -7.28 4.75 6.56
N GLN A 69 -6.37 3.95 6.00
CA GLN A 69 -6.67 2.83 5.08
C GLN A 69 -6.95 1.51 5.80
#